data_AF-F5VDW7-F1
#
_entry.id   AF-F5VDW7-F1
#
_cell.length_a   1.000
_cell.length_b   1.000
_cell.length_c   1.000
_cell.angle_alpha   90.00
_cell.angle_beta   90.00
_cell.angle_gamma   90.00
#
_symmetry.space_group_name_H-M   'P 1'
#
loop_
_entity.id
_entity.type
_entity.pdbx_description
1 polymer ?
#
loop_
_entity_poly.entity_id
_entity_poly.type
_entity_poly.pdbx_seq_one_letter_code
_entity_poly.pdbx_strand_id
1 'polypeptide(L)'
;MRLRKKPKKDTLINFFVPKFLWTMFILITYMIGSAIPIPLGGTMAEAKSNYVLQLASNATGGDISNLTLLSLGLGPWMSSMIIWQVLVMIKPLGLGSLSEGESGYLRNILILFLSIVQSIGIVLSFKIDVDYETKVGVVIMLIAGGFLTVWLAYLNAAKGVGGSMLIMLFKMITGVEQQLGETFKMLSKISNGKWIMALVALAILILVIMSVIMERSEYRIPVTRVMINNDLNKDSYIPIKVNNGGGMAIMFAMSLFMIVNYLLQIIAHHFPVGFLKTFAKGVSMYSFAGATLYVIVLFALAIMFGFVNIDAGQIAEGLRNSGDYIKNVKPGKDTKRYLTKYVAFFSIVGSIYITLVAGGPLYIGAIQPKYAKVVMIPGIAMMCFGMIFNVQEQIRAAKSLYSYKKWIK
;
A
#
# COMPACT_ATOMS: atom_id res chain seq x y z
N MET A 1 12.03 18.55 -39.79
CA MET A 1 12.09 18.06 -38.39
C MET A 1 12.50 19.22 -37.48
N ARG A 2 11.54 19.93 -36.84
CA ARG A 2 11.86 21.11 -36.02
C ARG A 2 12.54 20.68 -34.72
N LEU A 3 13.81 21.04 -34.59
CA LEU A 3 14.66 20.81 -33.42
C LEU A 3 14.04 21.46 -32.17
N ARG A 4 13.48 20.65 -31.25
CA ARG A 4 13.13 21.13 -29.90
C ARG A 4 14.41 21.61 -29.19
N LYS A 5 14.42 22.91 -28.85
CA LYS A 5 15.45 23.64 -28.08
C LYS A 5 15.66 23.01 -26.69
N LYS A 6 16.84 23.23 -26.10
CA LYS A 6 17.27 22.79 -24.75
C LYS A 6 16.12 22.80 -23.72
N PRO A 7 16.02 21.81 -22.80
CA PRO A 7 15.35 22.08 -21.55
C PRO A 7 16.21 23.05 -20.73
N LYS A 8 15.81 24.33 -20.64
CA LYS A 8 16.36 25.27 -19.65
C LYS A 8 16.07 24.72 -18.25
N LYS A 9 16.81 25.12 -17.20
CA LYS A 9 16.43 24.81 -15.81
C LYS A 9 14.95 25.18 -15.54
N ASP A 10 14.48 26.23 -16.23
CA ASP A 10 13.10 26.69 -16.32
C ASP A 10 12.11 25.65 -16.87
N THR A 11 12.49 24.76 -17.79
CA THR A 11 11.55 23.75 -18.34
C THR A 11 11.29 22.59 -17.39
N LEU A 12 12.23 22.26 -16.50
CA LEU A 12 11.99 21.28 -15.43
C LEU A 12 11.03 21.87 -14.40
N ILE A 13 11.27 23.12 -14.00
CA ILE A 13 10.39 23.85 -13.06
C ILE A 13 8.99 24.02 -13.69
N ASN A 14 8.91 24.48 -14.94
CA ASN A 14 7.64 24.66 -15.65
C ASN A 14 6.91 23.35 -15.95
N PHE A 15 7.57 22.18 -15.86
CA PHE A 15 6.91 20.89 -15.99
C PHE A 15 6.44 20.33 -14.65
N PHE A 16 7.29 20.41 -13.61
CA PHE A 16 6.96 19.86 -12.30
C PHE A 16 6.00 20.74 -11.51
N VAL A 17 6.10 22.07 -11.62
CA VAL A 17 5.25 23.01 -10.86
C VAL A 17 3.76 22.85 -11.20
N PRO A 18 3.32 22.79 -12.47
CA PRO A 18 1.90 22.58 -12.78
C PRO A 18 1.39 21.23 -12.29
N LYS A 19 2.21 20.17 -12.39
CA LYS A 19 1.83 18.84 -11.89
C LYS A 19 1.72 18.80 -10.37
N PHE A 20 2.61 19.49 -9.67
CA PHE A 20 2.57 19.62 -8.22
C PHE A 20 1.36 20.43 -7.76
N LEU A 21 1.08 21.57 -8.43
CA LEU A 21 -0.11 22.37 -8.17
C LEU A 21 -1.41 21.58 -8.42
N TRP A 22 -1.45 20.79 -9.51
CA TRP A 22 -2.56 19.89 -9.78
C TRP A 22 -2.76 18.87 -8.66
N THR A 23 -1.66 18.28 -8.20
CA THR A 23 -1.67 17.33 -7.09
C THR A 23 -2.19 17.97 -5.80
N MET A 24 -1.72 19.18 -5.48
CA MET A 24 -2.21 19.94 -4.32
C MET A 24 -3.69 20.28 -4.44
N PHE A 25 -4.17 20.65 -5.63
CA PHE A 25 -5.60 20.88 -5.87
C PHE A 25 -6.44 19.62 -5.60
N ILE A 26 -5.97 18.45 -6.04
CA ILE A 26 -6.64 17.17 -5.75
C ILE A 26 -6.63 16.88 -4.25
N LEU A 27 -5.52 17.10 -3.56
CA LEU A 27 -5.43 16.90 -2.11
C LEU A 27 -6.38 17.84 -1.34
N ILE A 28 -6.47 19.11 -1.73
CA ILE A 28 -7.42 20.06 -1.12
C ILE A 28 -8.87 19.61 -1.37
N THR A 29 -9.19 19.18 -2.59
CA THR A 29 -10.54 18.67 -2.93
C THR A 29 -10.88 17.44 -2.08
N TYR A 30 -9.91 16.53 -1.94
CA TYR A 30 -10.04 15.35 -1.10
C TYR A 30 -10.18 15.72 0.40
N MET A 31 -9.43 16.71 0.89
CA MET A 31 -9.55 17.21 2.26
C MET A 31 -10.96 17.74 2.53
N ILE A 32 -11.49 18.58 1.65
CA ILE A 32 -12.84 19.13 1.76
C ILE A 32 -13.86 17.99 1.77
N GLY A 33 -13.77 17.04 0.84
CA GLY A 33 -14.67 15.89 0.81
C GLY A 33 -14.60 15.02 2.07
N SER A 34 -13.41 14.86 2.65
CA SER A 34 -13.21 14.11 3.89
C SER A 34 -13.68 14.86 5.14
N ALA A 35 -13.97 16.16 5.04
CA ALA A 35 -14.52 16.95 6.12
C ALA A 35 -16.06 17.01 6.10
N ILE A 36 -16.71 16.55 5.01
CA ILE A 36 -18.16 16.54 4.89
C ILE A 36 -18.69 15.30 5.64
N PRO A 37 -19.37 15.48 6.80
CA PRO A 37 -19.96 14.37 7.52
C PRO A 37 -21.20 13.85 6.77
N ILE A 38 -21.45 12.55 6.87
CA ILE A 38 -22.69 11.98 6.35
C ILE A 38 -23.83 12.41 7.29
N PRO A 39 -24.98 12.90 6.78
CA PRO A 39 -26.11 13.26 7.62
C PRO A 39 -26.68 12.02 8.30
N LEU A 40 -26.40 11.87 9.60
CA LEU A 40 -26.86 10.74 10.44
C LEU A 40 -28.07 11.10 11.31
N GLY A 41 -28.70 12.26 11.12
CA GLY A 41 -29.93 12.62 11.82
C GLY A 41 -29.78 12.99 13.32
N GLY A 42 -28.56 13.09 13.88
CA GLY A 42 -28.35 13.75 15.17
C GLY A 42 -27.42 13.05 16.17
N THR A 43 -27.07 11.77 15.98
CA THR A 43 -26.12 11.08 16.87
C THR A 43 -24.74 11.01 16.24
N MET A 44 -23.73 11.56 16.94
CA MET A 44 -22.32 11.31 16.64
C MET A 44 -22.11 9.79 16.76
N ALA A 45 -22.00 9.09 15.64
CA ALA A 45 -21.88 7.64 15.67
C ALA A 45 -20.52 7.28 16.30
N GLU A 46 -20.55 6.69 17.50
CA GLU A 46 -19.34 6.15 18.10
C GLU A 46 -18.94 4.87 17.36
N ALA A 47 -17.77 4.91 16.73
CA ALA A 47 -17.16 3.72 16.16
C ALA A 47 -16.88 2.71 17.28
N LYS A 48 -17.24 1.43 17.09
CA LYS A 48 -16.74 0.38 17.97
C LYS A 48 -15.21 0.40 17.90
N SER A 49 -14.55 0.59 19.04
CA SER A 49 -13.11 0.80 19.14
C SER A 49 -12.32 -0.39 18.58
N ASN A 50 -11.98 -0.36 17.29
CA ASN A 50 -11.07 -1.30 16.66
C ASN A 50 -9.93 -0.51 16.01
N TYR A 51 -8.87 -0.31 16.78
CA TYR A 51 -7.75 0.52 16.37
C TYR A 51 -7.03 -0.05 15.13
N VAL A 52 -6.95 -1.38 14.99
CA VAL A 52 -6.45 -2.01 13.75
C VAL A 52 -7.28 -1.64 12.52
N LEU A 53 -8.61 -1.64 12.64
CA LEU A 53 -9.49 -1.28 11.52
C LEU A 53 -9.29 0.19 11.12
N GLN A 54 -9.10 1.06 12.12
CA GLN A 54 -8.75 2.46 11.92
C GLN A 54 -7.39 2.61 11.23
N LEU A 55 -6.39 1.80 11.59
CA LEU A 55 -5.08 1.78 10.91
C LEU A 55 -5.19 1.34 9.46
N ALA A 56 -5.90 0.23 9.20
CA ALA A 56 -6.11 -0.28 7.86
C ALA A 56 -6.84 0.75 6.99
N SER A 57 -7.86 1.41 7.54
CA SER A 57 -8.56 2.51 6.88
C SER A 57 -7.63 3.66 6.52
N ASN A 58 -6.86 4.17 7.49
CA ASN A 58 -5.92 5.28 7.25
C ASN A 58 -4.86 4.91 6.20
N ALA A 59 -4.36 3.68 6.22
CA ALA A 59 -3.39 3.18 5.23
C ALA A 59 -3.97 3.08 3.81
N THR A 60 -5.29 2.91 3.69
CA THR A 60 -6.02 2.90 2.41
C THR A 60 -6.60 4.27 2.03
N GLY A 61 -6.31 5.33 2.79
CA GLY A 61 -6.83 6.66 2.49
C GLY A 61 -8.29 6.87 2.85
N GLY A 62 -8.85 6.10 3.79
CA GLY A 62 -10.18 6.29 4.37
C GLY A 62 -10.09 6.68 5.85
N ASP A 63 -11.23 7.04 6.46
CA ASP A 63 -11.33 7.31 7.89
C ASP A 63 -12.62 6.71 8.47
N ILE A 64 -12.46 5.81 9.46
CA ILE A 64 -13.57 5.14 10.17
C ILE A 64 -13.72 5.73 11.59
N SER A 65 -12.93 6.72 11.96
CA SER A 65 -13.12 7.43 13.22
C SER A 65 -14.40 8.26 13.18
N ASN A 66 -14.64 8.89 12.03
CA ASN A 66 -15.82 9.70 11.75
C ASN A 66 -16.44 9.24 10.42
N LEU A 67 -17.76 9.11 10.38
CA LEU A 67 -18.49 8.82 9.14
C LEU A 67 -18.58 10.09 8.27
N THR A 68 -17.77 10.11 7.22
CA THR A 68 -17.65 11.19 6.24
C THR A 68 -17.91 10.63 4.85
N LEU A 69 -18.17 11.52 3.88
CA LEU A 69 -18.43 11.11 2.49
C LEU A 69 -17.29 10.24 1.93
N LEU A 70 -16.03 10.53 2.29
CA LEU A 70 -14.84 9.82 1.80
C LEU A 70 -14.29 8.78 2.79
N SER A 71 -15.09 8.33 3.77
CA SER A 71 -14.65 7.36 4.77
C SER A 71 -14.20 6.02 4.19
N LEU A 72 -14.77 5.61 3.04
CA LEU A 72 -14.39 4.37 2.35
C LEU A 72 -12.96 4.44 1.76
N GLY A 73 -12.49 5.64 1.41
CA GLY A 73 -11.17 5.87 0.85
C GLY A 73 -10.89 5.10 -0.44
N LEU A 74 -9.64 4.69 -0.62
CA LEU A 74 -9.18 3.83 -1.71
C LEU A 74 -9.16 2.34 -1.31
N GLY A 75 -9.77 1.98 -0.18
CA GLY A 75 -9.82 0.61 0.34
C GLY A 75 -10.34 -0.42 -0.67
N PRO A 76 -11.51 -0.22 -1.30
CA PRO A 76 -12.04 -1.15 -2.30
C PRO A 76 -11.18 -1.25 -3.55
N TRP A 77 -10.58 -0.13 -3.98
CA TRP A 77 -9.66 -0.09 -5.12
C TRP A 77 -8.40 -0.89 -4.84
N MET A 78 -7.75 -0.65 -3.69
CA MET A 78 -6.58 -1.40 -3.25
C MET A 78 -6.86 -2.90 -3.21
N SER A 79 -7.97 -3.28 -2.61
CA SER A 79 -8.37 -4.68 -2.52
C SER A 79 -8.66 -5.32 -3.89
N SER A 80 -9.32 -4.59 -4.79
CA SER A 80 -9.58 -5.08 -6.15
C SER A 80 -8.29 -5.34 -6.90
N MET A 81 -7.26 -4.51 -6.69
CA MET A 81 -5.94 -4.65 -7.29
C MET A 81 -5.24 -5.92 -6.81
N ILE A 82 -5.33 -6.24 -5.52
CA ILE A 82 -4.80 -7.50 -4.97
C ILE A 82 -5.50 -8.69 -5.62
N ILE A 83 -6.83 -8.72 -5.57
CA ILE A 83 -7.61 -9.84 -6.11
C ILE A 83 -7.30 -10.02 -7.59
N TRP A 84 -7.23 -8.93 -8.35
CA TRP A 84 -6.86 -8.96 -9.75
C TRP A 84 -5.46 -9.54 -9.98
N GLN A 85 -4.47 -9.14 -9.18
CA GLN A 85 -3.10 -9.68 -9.29
C GLN A 85 -3.06 -11.18 -9.01
N VAL A 86 -3.78 -11.66 -8.00
CA VAL A 86 -3.90 -13.10 -7.72
C VAL A 86 -4.54 -13.82 -8.90
N LEU A 87 -5.65 -13.28 -9.42
CA LEU A 87 -6.38 -13.87 -10.55
C LEU A 87 -5.52 -13.93 -11.83
N VAL A 88 -4.73 -12.90 -12.12
CA VAL A 88 -3.80 -12.90 -13.27
C VAL A 88 -2.69 -13.94 -13.11
N MET A 89 -2.20 -14.16 -11.88
CA MET A 89 -1.18 -15.18 -11.61
C MET A 89 -1.69 -16.60 -11.83
N ILE A 90 -3.00 -16.82 -11.66
CA ILE A 90 -3.67 -18.09 -11.94
C ILE A 90 -3.77 -18.27 -13.46
N LYS A 91 -2.71 -18.85 -14.06
CA LYS A 91 -2.58 -19.16 -15.49
C LYS A 91 -3.83 -19.70 -16.20
N PRO A 92 -4.62 -20.64 -15.65
CA PRO A 92 -5.77 -21.19 -16.37
C PRO A 92 -6.89 -20.18 -16.62
N LEU A 93 -6.92 -19.03 -15.93
CA LEU A 93 -7.96 -18.02 -16.13
C LEU A 93 -7.73 -17.15 -17.38
N GLY A 94 -6.56 -17.19 -18.02
CA GLY A 94 -6.28 -16.42 -19.25
C GLY A 94 -6.36 -14.89 -19.08
N LEU A 95 -6.51 -14.39 -17.86
CA LEU A 95 -6.72 -12.96 -17.58
C LEU A 95 -5.52 -12.08 -17.95
N GLY A 96 -4.32 -12.70 -18.06
CA GLY A 96 -3.10 -12.02 -18.50
C GLY A 96 -3.05 -11.70 -19.99
N SER A 97 -3.91 -12.30 -20.83
CA SER A 97 -3.98 -12.02 -22.27
C SER A 97 -5.14 -11.09 -22.66
N LEU A 98 -5.91 -10.60 -21.69
CA LEU A 98 -7.02 -9.68 -21.94
C LEU A 98 -6.54 -8.32 -22.46
N SER A 99 -7.38 -7.68 -23.26
CA SER A 99 -7.17 -6.29 -23.66
C SER A 99 -7.21 -5.36 -22.43
N GLU A 100 -6.49 -4.24 -22.51
CA GLU A 100 -6.45 -3.24 -21.43
C GLU A 100 -7.86 -2.71 -21.09
N GLY A 101 -8.75 -2.60 -22.09
CA GLY A 101 -10.15 -2.20 -21.89
C GLY A 101 -10.98 -3.23 -21.12
N GLU A 102 -10.88 -4.51 -21.47
CA GLU A 102 -11.62 -5.61 -20.82
C GLU A 102 -11.16 -5.82 -19.38
N SER A 103 -9.84 -5.77 -19.17
CA SER A 103 -9.21 -5.81 -17.84
C SER A 103 -9.68 -4.65 -16.97
N GLY A 104 -9.79 -3.44 -17.54
CA GLY A 104 -10.32 -2.26 -16.84
C GLY A 104 -11.77 -2.43 -16.43
N TYR A 105 -12.63 -2.93 -17.32
CA TYR A 105 -14.05 -3.15 -17.05
C TYR A 105 -14.27 -4.15 -15.90
N LEU A 106 -13.62 -5.32 -15.96
CA LEU A 106 -13.70 -6.33 -14.90
C LEU A 106 -13.19 -5.82 -13.57
N ARG A 107 -12.12 -5.01 -13.58
CA ARG A 107 -11.58 -4.40 -12.37
C ARG A 107 -12.54 -3.41 -11.74
N ASN A 108 -13.24 -2.60 -12.55
CA ASN A 108 -14.25 -1.68 -12.05
C ASN A 108 -15.45 -2.41 -11.42
N ILE A 109 -15.86 -3.56 -11.97
CA ILE A 109 -16.89 -4.41 -11.36
C ILE A 109 -16.41 -4.94 -10.01
N LEU A 110 -15.15 -5.39 -9.91
CA LEU A 110 -14.58 -5.82 -8.63
C LEU A 110 -14.55 -4.67 -7.61
N ILE A 111 -14.18 -3.45 -8.03
CA ILE A 111 -14.22 -2.27 -7.16
C ILE A 111 -15.63 -2.03 -6.64
N LEU A 112 -16.65 -2.09 -7.51
CA LEU A 112 -18.05 -1.89 -7.13
C LEU A 112 -18.50 -2.93 -6.09
N PHE A 113 -18.26 -4.21 -6.37
CA PHE A 113 -18.61 -5.30 -5.48
C PHE A 113 -17.95 -5.14 -4.10
N LEU A 114 -16.65 -4.86 -4.07
CA LEU A 114 -15.92 -4.65 -2.82
C LEU A 114 -16.34 -3.38 -2.09
N SER A 115 -16.74 -2.33 -2.82
CA SER A 115 -17.25 -1.10 -2.22
C SER A 115 -18.54 -1.38 -1.46
N ILE A 116 -19.46 -2.16 -2.04
CA ILE A 116 -20.70 -2.57 -1.37
C ILE A 116 -20.38 -3.33 -0.07
N VAL A 117 -19.51 -4.34 -0.14
CA VAL A 117 -19.13 -5.15 1.02
C VAL A 117 -18.48 -4.30 2.12
N GLN A 118 -17.51 -3.44 1.76
CA GLN A 118 -16.81 -2.61 2.72
C GLN A 118 -17.71 -1.53 3.32
N SER A 119 -18.56 -0.88 2.52
CA SER A 119 -19.52 0.13 3.01
C SER A 119 -20.50 -0.46 4.02
N ILE A 120 -21.06 -1.65 3.76
CA ILE A 120 -21.92 -2.34 4.73
C ILE A 120 -21.13 -2.68 6.00
N GLY A 121 -19.91 -3.21 5.86
CA GLY A 121 -19.05 -3.53 7.01
C GLY A 121 -18.69 -2.32 7.88
N ILE A 122 -18.44 -1.17 7.26
CA ILE A 122 -18.23 0.10 7.96
C ILE A 122 -19.50 0.48 8.73
N VAL A 123 -20.67 0.50 8.09
CA VAL A 123 -21.94 0.88 8.74
C VAL A 123 -22.25 -0.02 9.94
N LEU A 124 -21.98 -1.33 9.87
CA LEU A 124 -22.15 -2.27 10.98
C LEU A 124 -21.11 -2.10 12.12
N SER A 125 -19.95 -1.51 11.82
CA SER A 125 -18.91 -1.18 12.79
C SER A 125 -19.33 -0.03 13.70
N PHE A 126 -20.25 0.82 13.25
CA PHE A 126 -20.82 1.91 14.03
C PHE A 126 -22.09 1.48 14.76
N LYS A 127 -22.31 2.03 15.97
CA LYS A 127 -23.62 1.97 16.62
C LYS A 127 -24.46 3.13 16.10
N ILE A 128 -25.18 2.90 15.01
CA ILE A 128 -26.09 3.90 14.44
C ILE A 128 -27.53 3.49 14.78
N ASP A 129 -28.16 4.29 15.64
CA ASP A 129 -29.55 4.13 16.04
C ASP A 129 -30.46 4.93 15.10
N VAL A 130 -30.51 4.51 13.84
CA VAL A 130 -31.33 5.11 12.78
C VAL A 130 -32.04 4.03 11.98
N ASP A 131 -33.11 4.45 11.31
CA ASP A 131 -33.92 3.63 10.41
C ASP A 131 -33.10 2.93 9.33
N TYR A 132 -33.62 1.79 8.88
CA TYR A 132 -32.98 0.97 7.84
C TYR A 132 -32.80 1.76 6.53
N GLU A 133 -33.75 2.61 6.17
CA GLU A 133 -33.67 3.47 4.98
C GLU A 133 -32.47 4.43 5.04
N THR A 134 -32.25 5.06 6.19
CA THR A 134 -31.09 5.92 6.42
C THR A 134 -29.78 5.12 6.32
N LYS A 135 -29.74 3.88 6.84
CA LYS A 135 -28.55 3.01 6.71
C LYS A 135 -28.24 2.68 5.26
N VAL A 136 -29.26 2.39 4.43
CA VAL A 136 -29.07 2.17 2.99
C VAL A 136 -28.58 3.44 2.30
N GLY A 137 -29.14 4.61 2.65
CA GLY A 137 -28.68 5.91 2.15
C GLY A 137 -27.20 6.17 2.47
N VAL A 138 -26.77 5.86 3.70
CA VAL A 138 -25.36 5.95 4.13
C VAL A 138 -24.46 5.03 3.29
N VAL A 139 -24.88 3.78 3.04
CA VAL A 139 -24.12 2.85 2.20
C VAL A 139 -23.95 3.40 0.78
N ILE A 140 -25.01 3.93 0.18
CA ILE A 140 -24.95 4.51 -1.18
C ILE A 140 -24.01 5.73 -1.21
N MET A 141 -24.09 6.60 -0.20
CA MET A 141 -23.20 7.76 -0.08
C MET A 141 -21.73 7.34 0.08
N LEU A 142 -21.44 6.30 0.86
CA LEU A 142 -20.08 5.76 1.01
C LEU A 142 -19.56 5.17 -0.30
N ILE A 143 -20.39 4.46 -1.06
CA ILE A 143 -20.02 3.93 -2.38
C ILE A 143 -19.72 5.09 -3.32
N ALA A 144 -20.61 6.10 -3.40
CA ALA A 144 -20.42 7.27 -4.24
C ALA A 144 -19.13 8.02 -3.90
N GLY A 145 -18.86 8.25 -2.61
CA GLY A 145 -17.62 8.89 -2.15
C GLY A 145 -16.36 8.04 -2.38
N GLY A 146 -16.46 6.71 -2.29
CA GLY A 146 -15.39 5.79 -2.68
C GLY A 146 -15.04 5.91 -4.16
N PHE A 147 -16.04 5.86 -5.05
CA PHE A 147 -15.83 6.07 -6.49
C PHE A 147 -15.30 7.46 -6.81
N LEU A 148 -15.76 8.50 -6.12
CA LEU A 148 -15.20 9.85 -6.25
C LEU A 148 -13.71 9.86 -5.87
N THR A 149 -13.33 9.18 -4.80
CA THR A 149 -11.92 9.08 -4.37
C THR A 149 -11.07 8.35 -5.40
N VAL A 150 -11.57 7.25 -5.94
CA VAL A 150 -10.91 6.49 -7.02
C VAL A 150 -10.75 7.34 -8.28
N TRP A 151 -11.78 8.10 -8.64
CA TRP A 151 -11.72 9.02 -9.77
C TRP A 151 -10.68 10.13 -9.57
N LEU A 152 -10.64 10.75 -8.38
CA LEU A 152 -9.60 11.73 -8.02
C LEU A 152 -8.19 11.12 -8.09
N ALA A 153 -8.03 9.88 -7.67
CA ALA A 153 -6.77 9.16 -7.74
C ALA A 153 -6.30 8.93 -9.18
N TYR A 154 -7.20 8.51 -10.08
CA TYR A 154 -6.90 8.38 -11.51
C TYR A 154 -6.58 9.72 -12.17
N LEU A 155 -7.31 10.78 -11.79
CA LEU A 155 -7.06 12.13 -12.29
C LEU A 155 -5.68 12.65 -11.86
N ASN A 156 -5.27 12.34 -10.62
CA ASN A 156 -3.93 12.64 -10.13
C ASN A 156 -2.85 11.77 -10.82
N ALA A 157 -3.13 10.50 -11.10
CA ALA A 157 -2.20 9.64 -11.83
C ALA A 157 -1.95 10.14 -13.26
N ALA A 158 -2.98 10.66 -13.93
CA ALA A 158 -2.86 11.17 -15.30
C ALA A 158 -2.13 12.53 -15.38
N LYS A 159 -2.46 13.47 -14.48
CA LYS A 159 -2.03 14.88 -14.59
C LYS A 159 -1.04 15.33 -13.51
N GLY A 160 -1.00 14.64 -12.37
CA GLY A 160 -0.22 15.03 -11.20
C GLY A 160 1.09 14.27 -11.05
N VAL A 161 1.55 14.19 -9.80
CA VAL A 161 2.72 13.44 -9.33
C VAL A 161 2.26 12.44 -8.26
N GLY A 162 2.91 11.28 -8.14
CA GLY A 162 2.64 10.34 -7.04
C GLY A 162 1.33 9.54 -7.14
N GLY A 163 0.50 9.79 -8.15
CA GLY A 163 -0.68 9.00 -8.48
C GLY A 163 -1.66 8.81 -7.32
N SER A 164 -2.20 7.61 -7.16
CA SER A 164 -3.11 7.25 -6.05
C SER A 164 -2.40 7.23 -4.69
N MET A 165 -1.08 7.07 -4.65
CA MET A 165 -0.31 6.97 -3.40
C MET A 165 -0.31 8.26 -2.58
N LEU A 166 -0.47 9.43 -3.20
CA LEU A 166 -0.47 10.68 -2.44
C LEU A 166 -1.72 10.89 -1.59
N ILE A 167 -2.89 10.44 -2.06
CA ILE A 167 -4.13 10.51 -1.26
C ILE A 167 -3.97 9.60 -0.02
N MET A 168 -3.43 8.39 -0.22
CA MET A 168 -3.15 7.45 0.87
C MET A 168 -2.11 8.00 1.85
N LEU A 169 -0.99 8.52 1.34
CA LEU A 169 0.06 9.16 2.13
C LEU A 169 -0.48 10.29 2.99
N PHE A 170 -1.31 11.16 2.40
CA PHE A 170 -1.88 12.30 3.10
C PHE A 170 -2.71 11.85 4.32
N LYS A 171 -3.65 10.90 4.14
CA LYS A 171 -4.43 10.39 5.27
C LYS A 171 -3.61 9.61 6.27
N MET A 172 -2.60 8.89 5.82
CA MET A 172 -1.73 8.14 6.71
C MET A 172 -0.96 9.09 7.64
N ILE A 173 -0.46 10.22 7.12
CA ILE A 173 0.23 11.25 7.91
C ILE A 173 -0.74 11.87 8.94
N THR A 174 -1.95 12.26 8.53
CA THR A 174 -2.94 12.80 9.47
C THR A 174 -3.36 11.77 10.53
N GLY A 175 -3.45 10.50 10.14
CA GLY A 175 -3.74 9.39 11.05
C GLY A 175 -2.63 9.16 12.06
N VAL A 176 -1.35 9.26 11.64
CA VAL A 176 -0.20 9.19 12.55
C VAL A 176 -0.22 10.34 13.55
N GLU A 177 -0.50 11.57 13.11
CA GLU A 177 -0.61 12.73 13.98
C GLU A 177 -1.63 12.53 15.10
N GLN A 178 -2.86 12.12 14.75
CA GLN A 178 -3.92 11.85 15.71
C GLN A 178 -3.49 10.79 16.74
N GLN A 179 -2.85 9.72 16.28
CA GLN A 179 -2.45 8.60 17.14
C GLN A 179 -1.27 8.95 18.06
N LEU A 180 -0.32 9.74 17.58
CA LEU A 180 0.75 10.28 18.42
C LEU A 180 0.17 11.17 19.52
N GLY A 181 -0.82 12.00 19.19
CA GLY A 181 -1.54 12.83 20.16
C GLY A 181 -2.26 12.01 21.23
N GLU A 182 -3.01 10.97 20.83
CA GLU A 182 -3.67 10.05 21.77
C GLU A 182 -2.67 9.30 22.65
N THR A 183 -1.58 8.82 22.06
CA THR A 183 -0.52 8.09 22.76
C THR A 183 0.17 8.97 23.78
N PHE A 184 0.45 10.23 23.43
CA PHE A 184 1.06 11.19 24.34
C PHE A 184 0.16 11.48 25.54
N LYS A 185 -1.15 11.68 25.32
CA LYS A 185 -2.16 11.84 26.39
C LYS A 185 -2.29 10.59 27.27
N MET A 186 -2.11 9.40 26.70
CA MET A 186 -2.17 8.15 27.45
C MET A 186 -0.91 7.96 28.31
N LEU A 187 0.27 8.21 27.76
CA LEU A 187 1.54 8.05 28.47
C LEU A 187 1.76 9.13 29.53
N SER A 188 1.27 10.36 29.33
CA SER A 188 1.40 11.43 30.33
C SER A 188 0.67 11.13 31.64
N LYS A 189 -0.34 10.24 31.61
CA LYS A 189 -1.07 9.76 32.80
C LYS A 189 -0.37 8.61 33.53
N ILE A 190 0.72 8.07 32.98
CA ILE A 190 1.47 6.95 33.55
C ILE A 190 2.72 7.50 34.24
N SER A 191 2.95 7.12 35.51
CA SER A 191 4.10 7.59 36.31
C SER A 191 5.46 7.37 35.62
N ASN A 192 5.63 6.24 34.91
CA ASN A 192 6.85 5.93 34.13
C ASN A 192 6.72 6.27 32.62
N GLY A 193 5.73 7.08 32.24
CA GLY A 193 5.39 7.35 30.85
C GLY A 193 6.53 7.97 30.05
N LYS A 194 7.36 8.82 30.66
CA LYS A 194 8.51 9.44 29.97
C LYS A 194 9.56 8.41 29.53
N TRP A 195 9.86 7.41 30.35
CA TRP A 195 10.81 6.34 30.02
C TRP A 195 10.27 5.40 28.94
N ILE A 196 8.99 5.04 29.03
CA ILE A 196 8.32 4.23 28.00
C ILE A 196 8.30 4.99 26.66
N MET A 197 8.05 6.29 26.68
CA MET A 197 8.07 7.13 25.48
C MET A 197 9.46 7.17 24.84
N ALA A 198 10.51 7.31 25.65
CA ALA A 198 11.89 7.31 25.16
C ALA A 198 12.26 5.95 24.52
N LEU A 199 11.86 4.84 25.12
CA LEU A 199 12.07 3.50 24.58
C LEU A 199 11.33 3.31 23.25
N VAL A 200 10.07 3.75 23.18
CA VAL A 200 9.27 3.68 21.94
C VAL A 200 9.87 4.56 20.85
N ALA A 201 10.31 5.78 21.17
CA ALA A 201 10.97 6.65 20.22
C ALA A 201 12.28 6.05 19.69
N LEU A 202 13.08 5.42 20.56
CA LEU A 202 14.30 4.70 20.17
C LEU A 202 13.96 3.51 19.25
N ALA A 203 12.94 2.72 19.59
CA ALA A 203 12.48 1.60 18.77
C ALA A 203 12.02 2.07 17.38
N ILE A 204 11.26 3.16 17.31
CA ILE A 204 10.85 3.78 16.03
C ILE A 204 12.09 4.18 15.23
N LEU A 205 13.06 4.87 15.85
CA LEU A 205 14.26 5.33 15.17
C LEU A 205 15.08 4.16 14.59
N ILE A 206 15.31 3.11 15.38
CA ILE A 206 16.01 1.89 14.93
C ILE A 206 15.28 1.26 13.75
N LEU A 207 13.96 1.15 13.86
CA LEU A 207 13.12 0.55 12.82
C LEU A 207 13.15 1.39 11.54
N VAL A 208 13.04 2.71 11.62
CA VAL A 208 13.15 3.60 10.45
C VAL A 208 14.51 3.45 9.78
N ILE A 209 15.61 3.41 10.54
CA ILE A 209 16.96 3.20 9.98
C ILE A 209 17.03 1.85 9.26
N MET A 210 16.54 0.78 9.89
CA MET A 210 16.47 -0.56 9.28
C MET A 210 15.63 -0.55 8.00
N SER A 211 14.51 0.17 7.97
CA SER A 211 13.67 0.34 6.78
C SER A 211 14.40 1.03 5.64
N VAL A 212 15.09 2.13 5.93
CA VAL A 212 15.90 2.85 4.94
C VAL A 212 16.98 1.95 4.35
N ILE A 213 17.66 1.15 5.20
CA ILE A 213 18.70 0.22 4.77
C ILE A 213 18.09 -0.86 3.87
N MET A 214 17.02 -1.52 4.31
CA MET A 214 16.39 -2.61 3.57
C MET A 214 15.80 -2.15 2.24
N GLU A 215 15.20 -0.96 2.18
CA GLU A 215 14.59 -0.42 0.96
C GLU A 215 15.65 0.04 -0.06
N ARG A 216 16.81 0.52 0.41
CA ARG A 216 17.92 0.93 -0.47
C ARG A 216 18.87 -0.21 -0.83
N SER A 217 18.78 -1.34 -0.13
CA SER A 217 19.65 -2.48 -0.38
C SER A 217 19.28 -3.15 -1.69
N GLU A 218 20.25 -3.26 -2.59
CA GLU A 218 20.13 -3.96 -3.87
C GLU A 218 21.30 -4.94 -4.04
N TYR A 219 20.98 -6.12 -4.55
CA TYR A 219 21.94 -7.08 -5.05
C TYR A 219 22.19 -6.84 -6.53
N ARG A 220 23.45 -6.56 -6.87
CA ARG A 220 23.85 -6.22 -8.24
C ARG A 220 24.34 -7.45 -8.97
N ILE A 221 23.57 -7.94 -9.95
CA ILE A 221 23.98 -9.04 -10.81
C ILE A 221 24.74 -8.46 -12.00
N PRO A 222 26.05 -8.76 -12.17
CA PRO A 222 26.81 -8.23 -13.29
C PRO A 222 26.29 -8.79 -14.62
N VAL A 223 26.13 -7.89 -15.60
CA VAL A 223 25.71 -8.23 -16.96
C VAL A 223 26.75 -7.70 -17.92
N THR A 224 27.16 -8.54 -18.87
CA THR A 224 28.04 -8.12 -19.95
C THR A 224 27.19 -7.66 -21.12
N ARG A 225 27.34 -6.39 -21.49
CA ARG A 225 26.65 -5.82 -22.65
C ARG A 225 27.55 -5.89 -23.87
N VAL A 226 27.15 -6.65 -24.89
CA VAL A 226 28.01 -6.94 -26.06
C VAL A 226 28.26 -5.68 -26.90
N MET A 227 27.32 -4.74 -26.86
CA MET A 227 27.39 -3.47 -27.60
C MET A 227 28.31 -2.41 -26.96
N ILE A 228 28.84 -2.65 -25.75
CA ILE A 228 29.70 -1.69 -25.03
C ILE A 228 31.12 -2.25 -24.96
N ASN A 229 32.01 -1.76 -25.83
CA ASN A 229 33.40 -2.21 -25.92
C ASN A 229 34.39 -1.36 -25.08
N ASN A 230 33.90 -0.67 -24.05
CA ASN A 230 34.72 0.19 -23.18
C ASN A 230 34.69 -0.29 -21.73
N ASP A 231 35.56 0.23 -20.85
CA ASP A 231 35.62 -0.15 -19.43
C ASP A 231 34.27 0.01 -18.68
N LEU A 232 33.36 0.82 -19.21
CA LEU A 232 31.97 0.99 -18.76
C LEU A 232 31.13 -0.31 -18.81
N ASN A 233 31.56 -1.33 -19.56
CA ASN A 233 30.91 -2.64 -19.57
C ASN A 233 31.07 -3.36 -18.20
N LYS A 234 32.17 -3.10 -17.48
CA LYS A 234 32.43 -3.69 -16.16
C LYS A 234 31.44 -3.21 -15.08
N ASP A 235 30.84 -2.04 -15.29
CA ASP A 235 29.88 -1.43 -14.35
C ASP A 235 28.41 -1.76 -14.67
N SER A 236 28.14 -2.58 -15.69
CA SER A 236 26.77 -2.95 -16.06
C SER A 236 26.22 -4.03 -15.13
N TYR A 237 25.07 -3.78 -14.48
CA TYR A 237 24.41 -4.73 -13.61
C TYR A 237 22.88 -4.64 -13.67
N ILE A 238 22.23 -5.73 -13.28
CA ILE A 238 20.80 -5.76 -12.95
C ILE A 238 20.65 -5.62 -11.43
N PRO A 239 19.99 -4.55 -10.94
CA PRO A 239 19.67 -4.43 -9.52
C PRO A 239 18.47 -5.32 -9.18
N ILE A 240 18.64 -6.21 -8.21
CA ILE A 240 17.53 -6.91 -7.53
C ILE A 240 17.45 -6.32 -6.13
N LYS A 241 16.33 -5.68 -5.77
CA LYS A 241 16.17 -5.13 -4.41
C LYS A 241 16.16 -6.28 -3.39
N VAL A 242 16.62 -6.01 -2.17
CA VAL A 242 16.50 -6.98 -1.08
C VAL A 242 15.03 -7.06 -0.64
N ASN A 243 14.35 -5.92 -0.60
CA ASN A 243 12.91 -5.83 -0.38
C ASN A 243 12.14 -5.70 -1.71
N ASN A 244 12.03 -6.78 -2.48
CA ASN A 244 11.34 -6.76 -3.78
C ASN A 244 9.82 -6.55 -3.68
N GLY A 245 9.19 -6.96 -2.56
CA GLY A 245 7.77 -6.73 -2.31
C GLY A 245 7.44 -5.28 -1.94
N GLY A 246 8.44 -4.52 -1.48
CA GLY A 246 8.32 -3.13 -1.05
C GLY A 246 7.38 -2.93 0.15
N GLY A 247 7.22 -1.68 0.59
CA GLY A 247 6.22 -1.31 1.61
C GLY A 247 4.76 -1.53 1.18
N MET A 248 4.51 -1.72 -0.12
CA MET A 248 3.18 -1.98 -0.69
C MET A 248 2.56 -3.27 -0.13
N ALA A 249 3.36 -4.34 0.03
CA ALA A 249 2.86 -5.63 0.53
C ALA A 249 2.17 -5.50 1.90
N ILE A 250 2.66 -4.60 2.77
CA ILE A 250 2.08 -4.34 4.09
C ILE A 250 0.70 -3.70 3.96
N MET A 251 0.58 -2.68 3.11
CA MET A 251 -0.70 -1.99 2.87
C MET A 251 -1.74 -2.94 2.29
N PHE A 252 -1.32 -3.77 1.33
CA PHE A 252 -2.18 -4.74 0.70
C PHE A 252 -2.62 -5.83 1.69
N ALA A 253 -1.73 -6.31 2.57
CA ALA A 253 -2.10 -7.25 3.63
C ALA A 253 -3.14 -6.65 4.59
N MET A 254 -2.98 -5.38 5.00
CA MET A 254 -3.96 -4.68 5.83
C MET A 254 -5.31 -4.54 5.12
N SER A 255 -5.32 -4.18 3.84
CA SER A 255 -6.54 -4.05 3.04
C SER A 255 -7.28 -5.38 2.86
N LEU A 256 -6.55 -6.47 2.62
CA LEU A 256 -7.14 -7.81 2.53
C LEU A 256 -7.75 -8.25 3.87
N PHE A 257 -7.04 -8.02 4.97
CA PHE A 257 -7.54 -8.34 6.30
C PHE A 257 -8.77 -7.52 6.67
N MET A 258 -8.79 -6.24 6.28
CA MET A 258 -9.94 -5.34 6.47
C MET A 258 -11.19 -5.89 5.77
N ILE A 259 -11.10 -6.36 4.52
CA ILE A 259 -12.23 -7.02 3.85
C ILE A 259 -12.70 -8.25 4.61
N VAL A 260 -11.78 -9.13 4.98
CA VAL A 260 -12.13 -10.37 5.70
C VAL A 260 -12.85 -10.02 6.99
N ASN A 261 -12.39 -9.00 7.71
CA ASN A 261 -13.02 -8.52 8.92
C ASN A 261 -14.45 -8.01 8.66
N TYR A 262 -14.66 -7.22 7.61
CA TYR A 262 -16.00 -6.74 7.24
C TYR A 262 -16.95 -7.86 6.84
N LEU A 263 -16.48 -8.81 6.03
CA LEU A 263 -17.27 -9.99 5.68
C LEU A 263 -17.69 -10.76 6.93
N LEU A 264 -16.75 -11.00 7.85
CA LEU A 264 -17.07 -11.68 9.11
C LEU A 264 -18.05 -10.89 9.98
N GLN A 265 -17.96 -9.56 10.02
CA GLN A 265 -18.93 -8.73 10.73
C GLN A 265 -20.33 -8.82 10.12
N ILE A 266 -20.44 -8.81 8.78
CA ILE A 266 -21.71 -8.96 8.06
C ILE A 266 -22.33 -10.33 8.35
N ILE A 267 -21.54 -11.40 8.22
CA ILE A 267 -22.03 -12.76 8.43
C ILE A 267 -22.41 -12.96 9.91
N ALA A 268 -21.61 -12.47 10.86
CA ALA A 268 -21.93 -12.57 12.29
C ALA A 268 -23.18 -11.77 12.70
N HIS A 269 -23.52 -10.71 11.95
CA HIS A 269 -24.75 -9.95 12.16
C HIS A 269 -25.98 -10.71 11.66
N HIS A 270 -25.89 -11.36 10.49
CA HIS A 270 -27.03 -12.06 9.88
C HIS A 270 -27.21 -13.50 10.38
N PHE A 271 -26.11 -14.18 10.73
CA PHE A 271 -26.09 -15.55 11.24
C PHE A 271 -25.41 -15.58 12.62
N PRO A 272 -26.16 -15.35 13.72
CA PRO A 272 -25.62 -15.36 15.08
C PRO A 272 -25.37 -16.80 15.59
N VAL A 273 -24.59 -17.58 14.85
CA VAL A 273 -24.16 -18.93 15.27
C VAL A 273 -23.00 -18.77 16.26
N GLY A 274 -23.04 -19.48 17.40
CA GLY A 274 -22.00 -19.36 18.44
C GLY A 274 -20.57 -19.64 17.94
N PHE A 275 -20.44 -20.51 16.95
CA PHE A 275 -19.18 -20.79 16.26
C PHE A 275 -18.68 -19.59 15.45
N LEU A 276 -19.55 -18.90 14.69
CA LEU A 276 -19.17 -17.73 13.89
C LEU A 276 -18.75 -16.54 14.75
N LYS A 277 -19.41 -16.34 15.90
CA LYS A 277 -19.02 -15.28 16.84
C LYS A 277 -17.65 -15.57 17.48
N THR A 278 -17.35 -16.84 17.73
CA THR A 278 -16.04 -17.30 18.22
C THR A 278 -14.97 -17.18 17.14
N PHE A 279 -15.30 -17.52 15.89
CA PHE A 279 -14.41 -17.37 14.74
C PHE A 279 -14.12 -15.89 14.43
N ALA A 280 -15.12 -15.02 14.43
CA ALA A 280 -14.94 -13.58 14.26
C ALA A 280 -14.09 -12.94 15.38
N LYS A 281 -14.21 -13.43 16.61
CA LYS A 281 -13.31 -13.04 17.72
C LYS A 281 -11.90 -13.60 17.53
N GLY A 282 -11.76 -14.82 17.02
CA GLY A 282 -10.48 -15.48 16.73
C GLY A 282 -9.71 -14.82 15.58
N VAL A 283 -10.42 -14.29 14.58
CA VAL A 283 -9.87 -13.54 13.44
C VAL A 283 -9.70 -12.04 13.75
N SER A 284 -9.96 -11.60 15.00
CA SER A 284 -9.53 -10.26 15.41
C SER A 284 -8.00 -10.19 15.45
N MET A 285 -7.39 -9.13 14.91
CA MET A 285 -5.93 -8.94 14.97
C MET A 285 -5.36 -8.83 16.40
N TYR A 286 -6.21 -8.64 17.41
CA TYR A 286 -5.82 -8.66 18.82
C TYR A 286 -5.80 -10.07 19.42
N SER A 287 -6.36 -11.05 18.73
CA SER A 287 -6.21 -12.45 19.11
C SER A 287 -4.89 -12.98 18.55
N PHE A 288 -4.23 -13.85 19.31
CA PHE A 288 -3.01 -14.52 18.86
C PHE A 288 -3.24 -15.21 17.51
N ALA A 289 -4.38 -15.88 17.33
CA ALA A 289 -4.75 -16.55 16.08
C ALA A 289 -4.90 -15.56 14.90
N GLY A 290 -5.52 -14.40 15.13
CA GLY A 290 -5.70 -13.38 14.09
C GLY A 290 -4.39 -12.67 13.72
N ALA A 291 -3.53 -12.41 14.70
CA ALA A 291 -2.18 -11.89 14.46
C ALA A 291 -1.34 -12.89 13.63
N THR A 292 -1.40 -14.18 13.94
CA THR A 292 -0.74 -15.23 13.17
C THR A 292 -1.28 -15.34 11.74
N LEU A 293 -2.61 -15.29 11.56
CA LEU A 293 -3.21 -15.28 10.23
C LEU A 293 -2.73 -14.08 9.40
N TYR A 294 -2.72 -12.88 9.99
CA TYR A 294 -2.20 -11.69 9.33
C TYR A 294 -0.74 -11.85 8.92
N VAL A 295 0.10 -12.38 9.80
CA VAL A 295 1.52 -12.65 9.54
C VAL A 295 1.70 -13.61 8.37
N ILE A 296 0.94 -14.71 8.33
CA ILE A 296 1.00 -15.68 7.22
C ILE A 296 0.58 -15.04 5.90
N VAL A 297 -0.52 -14.27 5.91
CA VAL A 297 -1.03 -13.58 4.73
C VAL A 297 -0.03 -12.52 4.25
N LEU A 298 0.54 -11.74 5.16
CA LEU A 298 1.55 -10.73 4.86
C LEU A 298 2.80 -11.37 4.24
N PHE A 299 3.27 -12.48 4.81
CA PHE A 299 4.41 -13.24 4.31
C PHE A 299 4.16 -13.76 2.88
N ALA A 300 3.00 -14.37 2.64
CA ALA A 300 2.62 -14.87 1.33
C ALA A 300 2.49 -13.74 0.29
N LEU A 301 1.84 -12.63 0.65
CA LEU A 301 1.71 -11.47 -0.22
C LEU A 301 3.06 -10.84 -0.53
N ALA A 302 3.95 -10.68 0.45
CA ALA A 302 5.28 -10.12 0.23
C ALA A 302 6.09 -10.94 -0.79
N ILE A 303 6.01 -12.28 -0.73
CA ILE A 303 6.64 -13.15 -1.73
C ILE A 303 5.99 -13.00 -3.09
N MET A 304 4.65 -13.01 -3.15
CA MET A 304 3.90 -12.84 -4.39
C MET A 304 4.26 -11.53 -5.09
N PHE A 305 4.27 -10.41 -4.35
CA PHE A 305 4.67 -9.11 -4.89
C PHE A 305 6.11 -9.09 -5.37
N GLY A 306 7.02 -9.82 -4.72
CA GLY A 306 8.39 -9.99 -5.20
C GLY A 306 8.45 -10.57 -6.62
N PHE A 307 7.63 -11.59 -6.92
CA PHE A 307 7.55 -12.19 -8.25
C PHE A 307 6.81 -11.32 -9.28
N VAL A 308 5.79 -10.57 -8.84
CA VAL A 308 5.04 -9.66 -9.73
C VAL A 308 5.88 -8.44 -10.10
N ASN A 309 6.64 -7.89 -9.15
CA ASN A 309 7.46 -6.70 -9.38
C ASN A 309 8.71 -7.00 -10.21
N ILE A 310 9.27 -8.21 -10.09
CA ILE A 310 10.45 -8.63 -10.85
C ILE A 310 10.13 -9.87 -11.69
N ASP A 311 9.67 -9.62 -12.92
CA ASP A 311 9.48 -10.68 -13.90
C ASP A 311 10.83 -11.12 -14.49
N ALA A 312 11.42 -12.15 -13.87
CA ALA A 312 12.65 -12.79 -14.33
C ALA A 312 12.55 -13.33 -15.77
N GLY A 313 11.34 -13.64 -16.26
CA GLY A 313 11.10 -14.06 -17.64
C GLY A 313 11.29 -12.92 -18.62
N GLN A 314 10.64 -11.78 -18.38
CA GLN A 314 10.77 -10.58 -19.21
C GLN A 314 12.21 -10.06 -19.22
N ILE A 315 12.89 -10.05 -18.07
CA ILE A 315 14.29 -9.62 -17.98
C ILE A 315 15.19 -10.55 -18.82
N ALA A 316 15.00 -11.87 -18.69
CA ALA A 316 15.78 -12.84 -19.46
C ALA A 316 15.54 -12.73 -20.98
N GLU A 317 14.31 -12.48 -21.40
CA GLU A 317 13.96 -12.26 -22.81
C GLU A 317 14.52 -10.94 -23.34
N GLY A 318 14.45 -9.87 -22.55
CA GLY A 318 15.07 -8.58 -22.88
C GLY A 318 16.58 -8.70 -23.08
N LEU A 319 17.27 -9.41 -22.17
CA LEU A 319 18.70 -9.72 -22.31
C LEU A 319 18.99 -10.48 -23.61
N ARG A 320 18.24 -11.55 -23.88
CA ARG A 320 18.37 -12.35 -25.11
C ARG A 320 18.19 -11.49 -26.36
N ASN A 321 17.15 -10.66 -26.39
CA ASN A 321 16.83 -9.83 -27.55
C ASN A 321 17.84 -8.70 -27.77
N SER A 322 18.50 -8.24 -26.69
CA SER A 322 19.54 -7.21 -26.75
C SER A 322 20.94 -7.78 -27.04
N GLY A 323 21.09 -9.11 -27.05
CA GLY A 323 22.37 -9.81 -27.17
C GLY A 323 23.22 -9.77 -25.88
N ASP A 324 22.66 -9.26 -24.78
CA ASP A 324 23.33 -9.14 -23.49
C ASP A 324 23.26 -10.47 -22.72
N TYR A 325 24.27 -10.77 -21.91
CA TYR A 325 24.30 -12.02 -21.15
C TYR A 325 24.92 -11.89 -19.77
N ILE A 326 24.57 -12.84 -18.90
CA ILE A 326 25.18 -13.00 -17.58
C ILE A 326 26.33 -13.98 -17.74
N LYS A 327 27.52 -13.62 -17.24
CA LYS A 327 28.71 -14.48 -17.31
C LYS A 327 28.41 -15.85 -16.71
N ASN A 328 28.81 -16.92 -17.40
CA ASN A 328 28.62 -18.32 -17.01
C ASN A 328 27.15 -18.83 -17.02
N VAL A 329 26.20 -18.10 -17.63
CA VAL A 329 24.80 -18.54 -17.74
C VAL A 329 24.32 -18.44 -19.19
N LYS A 330 23.76 -19.52 -19.72
CA LYS A 330 23.25 -19.55 -21.11
C LYS A 330 22.03 -18.64 -21.26
N PRO A 331 21.97 -17.79 -22.32
CA PRO A 331 20.81 -16.93 -22.57
C PRO A 331 19.50 -17.71 -22.72
N GLY A 332 18.40 -17.13 -22.22
CA GLY A 332 17.06 -17.72 -22.30
C GLY A 332 16.64 -18.46 -21.04
N LYS A 333 16.36 -19.76 -21.14
CA LYS A 333 15.77 -20.55 -20.04
C LYS A 333 16.68 -20.61 -18.80
N ASP A 334 18.00 -20.71 -19.00
CA ASP A 334 18.94 -20.79 -17.88
C ASP A 334 19.11 -19.43 -17.19
N THR A 335 19.18 -18.32 -17.95
CA THR A 335 19.10 -16.95 -17.40
C THR A 335 17.84 -16.74 -16.58
N LYS A 336 16.67 -17.18 -17.09
CA LYS A 336 15.40 -17.09 -16.34
C LYS A 336 15.47 -17.86 -15.03
N ARG A 337 15.95 -19.11 -15.04
CA ARG A 337 16.09 -19.94 -13.83
C ARG A 337 17.06 -19.31 -12.83
N TYR A 338 18.19 -18.78 -13.32
CA TYR A 338 19.18 -18.09 -12.52
C TYR A 338 18.56 -16.88 -11.80
N LEU A 339 17.94 -15.96 -12.54
CA LEU A 339 17.28 -14.79 -11.98
C LEU A 339 16.15 -15.16 -11.01
N THR A 340 15.33 -16.16 -11.36
CA THR A 340 14.23 -16.64 -10.51
C THR A 340 14.73 -17.12 -9.15
N LYS A 341 15.89 -17.78 -9.08
CA LYS A 341 16.49 -18.23 -7.81
C LYS A 341 16.83 -17.06 -6.89
N TYR A 342 17.44 -15.99 -7.43
CA TYR A 342 17.77 -14.80 -6.64
C TYR A 342 16.50 -14.02 -6.25
N VAL A 343 15.55 -13.84 -7.17
CA VAL A 343 14.27 -13.19 -6.87
C VAL A 343 13.56 -13.95 -5.75
N ALA A 344 13.49 -15.28 -5.80
CA ALA A 344 12.89 -16.10 -4.74
C ALA A 344 13.62 -15.92 -3.39
N PHE A 345 14.95 -16.01 -3.39
CA PHE A 345 15.76 -15.85 -2.18
C PHE A 345 15.55 -14.48 -1.52
N PHE A 346 15.70 -13.39 -2.28
CA PHE A 346 15.50 -12.05 -1.74
C PHE A 346 14.04 -11.78 -1.38
N SER A 347 13.07 -12.35 -2.08
CA SER A 347 11.65 -12.23 -1.71
C SER A 347 11.37 -12.91 -0.37
N ILE A 348 11.98 -14.08 -0.10
CA ILE A 348 11.87 -14.74 1.20
C ILE A 348 12.52 -13.87 2.28
N VAL A 349 13.75 -13.40 2.09
CA VAL A 349 14.45 -12.54 3.07
C VAL A 349 13.66 -11.25 3.36
N GLY A 350 13.19 -10.57 2.31
CA GLY A 350 12.37 -9.36 2.43
C GLY A 350 11.03 -9.63 3.13
N SER A 351 10.38 -10.76 2.83
CA SER A 351 9.12 -11.14 3.48
C SER A 351 9.28 -11.46 4.97
N ILE A 352 10.38 -12.12 5.37
CA ILE A 352 10.71 -12.35 6.80
C ILE A 352 10.89 -11.01 7.50
N TYR A 353 11.66 -10.09 6.90
CA TYR A 353 11.89 -8.76 7.43
C TYR A 353 10.58 -7.98 7.64
N ILE A 354 9.77 -7.86 6.58
CA ILE A 354 8.48 -7.17 6.63
C ILE A 354 7.56 -7.79 7.69
N THR A 355 7.52 -9.12 7.76
CA THR A 355 6.66 -9.85 8.68
C THR A 355 7.11 -9.69 10.14
N LEU A 356 8.41 -9.70 10.41
CA LEU A 356 8.94 -9.47 11.75
C LEU A 356 8.62 -8.05 12.22
N VAL A 357 8.79 -7.08 11.33
CA VAL A 357 8.60 -5.68 11.63
C VAL A 357 7.14 -5.27 11.77
N ALA A 358 6.27 -5.67 10.84
CA ALA A 358 4.86 -5.30 10.87
C ALA A 358 4.01 -6.27 11.69
N GLY A 359 4.43 -7.54 11.76
CA GLY A 359 3.76 -8.60 12.51
C GLY A 359 4.20 -8.71 13.97
N GLY A 360 5.48 -8.47 14.29
CA GLY A 360 5.98 -8.51 15.68
C GLY A 360 5.19 -7.63 16.65
N PRO A 361 4.94 -6.35 16.31
CA PRO A 361 4.06 -5.46 17.07
C PRO A 361 2.68 -6.01 17.40
N LEU A 362 2.07 -6.77 16.49
CA LEU A 362 0.72 -7.32 16.68
C LEU A 362 0.68 -8.33 17.82
N TYR A 363 1.70 -9.18 17.94
CA TYR A 363 1.77 -10.18 19.02
C TYR A 363 1.91 -9.53 20.40
N ILE A 364 2.74 -8.49 20.51
CA ILE A 364 2.87 -7.73 21.76
C ILE A 364 1.55 -7.02 22.10
N GLY A 365 0.86 -6.47 21.08
CA GLY A 365 -0.47 -5.88 21.24
C GLY A 365 -1.56 -6.89 21.65
N ALA A 366 -1.43 -8.16 21.26
CA ALA A 366 -2.32 -9.24 21.66
C ALA A 366 -2.12 -9.65 23.13
N ILE A 367 -0.87 -9.67 23.60
CA ILE A 367 -0.54 -9.97 25.01
C ILE A 367 -0.94 -8.82 25.92
N GLN A 368 -0.70 -7.57 25.48
CA GLN A 368 -0.91 -6.38 26.30
C GLN A 368 -1.73 -5.32 25.56
N PRO A 369 -3.08 -5.43 25.57
CA PRO A 369 -3.97 -4.56 24.79
C PRO A 369 -3.87 -3.08 25.21
N LYS A 370 -3.44 -2.81 26.44
CA LYS A 370 -3.18 -1.45 26.94
C LYS A 370 -2.06 -0.73 26.16
N TYR A 371 -1.09 -1.45 25.61
CA TYR A 371 0.02 -0.88 24.85
C TYR A 371 -0.08 -1.12 23.35
N ALA A 372 -1.14 -1.79 22.87
CA ALA A 372 -1.27 -2.12 21.45
C ALA A 372 -1.20 -0.89 20.53
N LYS A 373 -1.77 0.26 20.96
CA LYS A 373 -1.66 1.53 20.23
C LYS A 373 -0.21 1.99 20.08
N VAL A 374 0.56 1.90 21.16
CA VAL A 374 1.95 2.38 21.22
C VAL A 374 2.88 1.50 20.39
N VAL A 375 2.64 0.20 20.46
CA VAL A 375 3.50 -0.82 19.84
C VAL A 375 3.33 -0.86 18.32
N MET A 376 2.19 -0.42 17.78
CA MET A 376 1.92 -0.39 16.34
C MET A 376 2.50 0.83 15.60
N ILE A 377 2.85 1.90 16.31
CA ILE A 377 3.41 3.15 15.72
C ILE A 377 4.58 2.89 14.76
N PRO A 378 5.58 2.04 15.11
CA PRO A 378 6.69 1.78 14.20
C PRO A 378 6.27 1.15 12.87
N GLY A 379 5.28 0.26 12.88
CA GLY A 379 4.74 -0.35 11.67
C GLY A 379 4.08 0.68 10.74
N ILE A 380 3.37 1.65 11.33
CA ILE A 380 2.75 2.76 10.58
C ILE A 380 3.83 3.68 10.00
N ALA A 381 4.84 4.02 10.78
CA ALA A 381 5.96 4.82 10.31
C ALA A 381 6.64 4.17 9.09
N MET A 382 6.90 2.86 9.14
CA MET A 382 7.48 2.13 8.01
C MET A 382 6.62 2.18 6.75
N MET A 383 5.31 1.98 6.87
CA MET A 383 4.40 2.09 5.73
C MET A 383 4.45 3.50 5.13
N CYS A 384 4.46 4.55 5.96
CA CYS A 384 4.63 5.93 5.50
C CYS A 384 5.96 6.12 4.75
N PHE A 385 7.08 5.66 5.32
CA PHE A 385 8.39 5.79 4.67
C PHE A 385 8.48 5.02 3.36
N GLY A 386 7.95 3.79 3.32
CA GLY A 386 7.89 2.99 2.09
C GLY A 386 7.12 3.69 0.97
N MET A 387 5.97 4.30 1.29
CA MET A 387 5.22 5.10 0.32
C MET A 387 5.99 6.36 -0.12
N ILE A 388 6.66 7.07 0.81
CA ILE A 388 7.49 8.24 0.49
C ILE A 388 8.61 7.86 -0.47
N PHE A 389 9.28 6.73 -0.25
CA PHE A 389 10.33 6.26 -1.15
C PHE A 389 9.79 5.92 -2.53
N ASN A 390 8.62 5.30 -2.64
CA ASN A 390 7.97 5.05 -3.92
C ASN A 390 7.66 6.34 -4.68
N VAL A 391 7.12 7.36 -4.01
CA VAL A 391 6.87 8.68 -4.63
C VAL A 391 8.19 9.34 -5.05
N GLN A 392 9.25 9.25 -4.24
CA GLN A 392 10.58 9.75 -4.59
C GLN A 392 11.16 9.05 -5.82
N GLU A 393 11.01 7.73 -5.93
CA GLU A 393 11.44 6.95 -7.10
C GLU A 393 10.68 7.38 -8.35
N GLN A 394 9.35 7.57 -8.25
CA GLN A 394 8.54 8.08 -9.37
C GLN A 394 9.00 9.47 -9.82
N ILE A 395 9.27 10.38 -8.88
CA ILE A 395 9.77 11.73 -9.20
C ILE A 395 11.15 11.64 -9.86
N ARG A 396 12.04 10.78 -9.35
CA ARG A 396 13.38 10.59 -9.90
C ARG A 396 13.33 10.01 -11.32
N ALA A 397 12.46 9.03 -11.56
CA ALA A 397 12.22 8.45 -12.88
C ALA A 397 11.62 9.48 -13.85
N ALA A 398 10.66 10.31 -13.39
CA ALA A 398 10.14 11.40 -14.20
C ALA A 398 11.24 12.42 -14.54
N LYS A 399 12.11 12.76 -13.58
CA LYS A 399 13.21 13.71 -13.79
C LYS A 399 14.26 13.18 -14.76
N SER A 400 14.58 11.88 -14.72
CA SER A 400 15.62 11.29 -15.58
C SER A 400 15.28 11.40 -17.08
N LEU A 401 14.00 11.28 -17.43
CA LEU A 401 13.50 11.49 -18.81
C LEU A 401 13.83 12.90 -19.35
N TYR A 402 13.80 13.91 -18.48
CA TYR A 402 14.03 15.31 -18.87
C TYR A 402 15.46 15.80 -18.61
N SER A 403 16.25 15.07 -17.82
CA SER A 403 17.65 15.42 -17.55
C SER A 403 18.62 14.99 -18.65
N TYR A 404 18.14 14.38 -19.74
CA TYR A 404 18.98 14.02 -20.87
C TYR A 404 19.52 15.30 -21.54
N LYS A 405 20.76 15.64 -21.20
CA LYS A 405 21.50 16.74 -21.83
C LYS A 405 21.83 16.29 -23.25
N LYS A 406 21.32 16.99 -24.27
CA LYS A 406 21.73 16.74 -25.67
C LYS A 406 23.25 16.88 -25.78
N TRP A 407 23.91 15.82 -26.24
CA TRP A 407 25.35 15.77 -26.53
C TRP A 407 25.69 16.19 -27.96
N ILE A 408 24.79 16.88 -28.66
CA ILE A 408 25.07 17.46 -29.96
C ILE A 408 25.24 18.96 -29.74
N LYS A 409 26.48 19.44 -29.92
CA LYS A 409 26.84 20.86 -29.92
C LYS A 409 26.13 21.58 -31.06
#